data_AF-A0A9Q9YXK3-F1
#
_entry.id   AF-A0A9Q9YXK3-F1
#
_cell.length_a   1.000
_cell.length_b   1.000
_cell.length_c   1.000
_cell.angle_alpha   90.00
_cell.angle_beta   90.00
_cell.angle_gamma   90.00
#
_symmetry.space_group_name_H-M   'P 1'
#
loop_
_entity.id
_entity.type
_entity.pdbx_description
1 polymer ?
#
loop_
_entity_poly.entity_id
_entity_poly.type
_entity_poly.pdbx_seq_one_letter_code
_entity_poly.pdbx_strand_id
1 'polypeptide(L)'
;MISVSMEKVSCSDWLINNSIAELVASTGLPVNISDVCQDPRFDAEADQASGFHIRSVLCVPIWNRTHQIIGVAQILNRLDRKTFNDADQRLFEAFVIFCGLGINNTMMYNQVKKTWAKQSVALDMLSYHATCSKAEVDRLKAAKIPLSSELGIDEFHFNDFSLDNDAMITASLRMFLELGVVQKFKIDYEVLCRWLLTVRKNYRTVAYHNWRHAFNVSQCMFVMITTAGFQEVLTDTETLALMVGCFCHDLDHRGTNNAFQAKSGSALALLYGTSATLEHHHFNHAVMILQSEGHNIFANLSSKEYSNMMQLLKQAILSTDLTLYFKRRTQFFECVLSGQFSWSNEEHRDMFRSMLMTACDLGAVTRPWEISKQVAELVTSEFFEQGDRERSELKLTPAAIFDRNRKDELPVLQLEWIDGICKPLYEALVKLNRKLQPMVDGTDANRKKWEELCLSYQQTRRASECISSLEPGETESSQSSDSTHEPESSQSEATNQSEDSTHCVEPNQATVANYK
;
A
#
# COMPACT_ATOMS: atom_id res chain seq x y z
N MET A 1 -11.59 28.07 9.11
CA MET A 1 -10.96 28.45 10.40
C MET A 1 -12.00 28.27 11.49
N ILE A 2 -12.05 27.10 12.13
CA ILE A 2 -12.90 26.88 13.30
C ILE A 2 -12.03 27.28 14.49
N SER A 3 -12.23 28.50 14.99
CA SER A 3 -11.63 28.94 16.24
C SER A 3 -12.26 28.12 17.36
N VAL A 4 -11.52 27.14 17.88
CA VAL A 4 -11.85 26.53 19.17
C VAL A 4 -11.60 27.62 20.21
N SER A 5 -12.65 28.37 20.57
CA SER A 5 -12.64 29.19 21.76
C SER A 5 -12.41 28.24 22.93
N MET A 6 -11.22 28.29 23.54
CA MET A 6 -11.08 27.83 24.92
C MET A 6 -12.09 28.64 25.72
N GLU A 7 -13.18 28.01 26.17
CA GLU A 7 -14.03 28.59 27.18
C GLU A 7 -13.12 28.95 28.36
N LYS A 8 -12.88 30.25 28.55
CA LYS A 8 -12.43 30.76 29.84
C LYS A 8 -13.56 30.43 30.81
N VAL A 9 -13.42 29.31 31.51
CA VAL A 9 -14.22 29.05 32.70
C VAL A 9 -14.00 30.24 33.60
N SER A 10 -15.07 31.00 33.84
CA SER A 10 -15.08 32.16 34.73
C SER A 10 -14.54 31.73 36.09
N CYS A 11 -13.49 32.38 36.57
CA CYS A 11 -12.81 32.09 37.83
C CYS A 11 -13.67 32.55 39.02
N SER A 12 -14.85 31.94 39.20
CA SER A 12 -15.88 32.41 40.15
C SER A 12 -16.51 31.29 40.99
N ASP A 13 -16.17 30.03 40.75
CA ASP A 13 -16.87 28.88 41.36
C ASP A 13 -16.03 28.12 42.41
N TRP A 14 -14.85 28.63 42.78
CA TRP A 14 -13.97 27.96 43.76
C TRP A 14 -14.24 28.55 45.16
N LEU A 15 -14.84 27.75 46.04
CA LEU A 15 -15.16 28.11 47.44
C LEU A 15 -13.94 28.06 48.40
N ILE A 16 -12.71 27.89 47.89
CA ILE A 16 -11.50 27.73 48.70
C ILE A 16 -10.39 28.63 48.13
N ASN A 17 -9.55 29.18 49.01
CA ASN A 17 -8.42 30.03 48.65
C ASN A 17 -7.45 29.35 47.67
N ASN A 18 -7.32 29.92 46.46
CA ASN A 18 -6.49 29.42 45.37
C ASN A 18 -5.10 30.08 45.27
N SER A 19 -4.78 31.09 46.08
CA SER A 19 -3.52 31.86 45.94
C SER A 19 -2.29 30.97 46.07
N ILE A 20 -2.33 30.00 46.97
CA ILE A 20 -1.25 29.03 47.19
C ILE A 20 -1.18 28.02 46.05
N ALA A 21 -2.31 27.57 45.52
CA ALA A 21 -2.37 26.66 44.38
C ALA A 21 -1.77 27.30 43.12
N GLU A 22 -2.08 28.57 42.85
CA GLU A 22 -1.53 29.35 41.73
C GLU A 22 -0.02 29.61 41.89
N LEU A 23 0.43 29.92 43.10
CA LEU A 23 1.85 30.08 43.41
C LEU A 23 2.63 28.79 43.15
N VAL A 24 2.11 27.65 43.59
CA VAL A 24 2.76 26.34 43.36
C VAL A 24 2.71 25.96 41.88
N ALA A 25 1.61 26.23 41.19
CA ALA A 25 1.47 25.97 39.76
C ALA A 25 2.44 26.82 38.91
N SER A 26 2.74 28.06 39.31
CA SER A 26 3.65 28.94 38.58
C SER A 26 5.13 28.73 38.92
N THR A 27 5.45 28.45 40.18
CA THR A 27 6.84 28.27 40.64
C THR A 27 7.36 26.85 40.50
N GLY A 28 6.48 25.85 40.53
CA GLY A 28 6.87 24.44 40.59
C GLY A 28 7.54 24.04 41.90
N LEU A 29 7.46 24.87 42.95
CA LEU A 29 8.04 24.58 44.25
C LEU A 29 6.95 24.21 45.26
N PRO A 30 7.19 23.22 46.13
CA PRO A 30 6.27 22.88 47.20
C PRO A 30 6.17 24.03 48.22
N VAL A 31 4.97 24.26 48.74
CA VAL A 31 4.68 25.28 49.76
C VAL A 31 4.09 24.61 50.98
N ASN A 32 4.75 24.75 52.12
CA ASN A 32 4.30 24.27 53.42
C ASN A 32 4.11 25.46 54.37
N ILE A 33 2.86 25.72 54.76
CA ILE A 33 2.45 26.81 55.64
C ILE A 33 1.96 26.22 56.96
N SER A 34 2.68 26.56 58.03
CA SER A 34 2.38 26.09 59.39
C SER A 34 1.25 26.88 60.06
N ASP A 35 1.13 28.17 59.76
CA ASP A 35 0.06 29.06 60.24
C ASP A 35 -0.29 30.06 59.12
N VAL A 36 -1.48 29.91 58.54
CA VAL A 36 -1.93 30.76 57.43
C VAL A 36 -2.17 32.22 57.82
N CYS A 37 -2.44 32.52 59.10
CA CYS A 37 -2.65 33.90 59.55
C CYS A 37 -1.35 34.73 59.49
N GLN A 38 -0.20 34.06 59.47
CA GLN A 38 1.12 34.69 59.46
C GLN A 38 1.77 34.68 58.08
N ASP A 39 1.15 34.03 57.08
CA ASP A 39 1.72 33.91 55.74
C ASP A 39 1.08 34.92 54.78
N PRO A 40 1.83 35.94 54.31
CA PRO A 40 1.28 36.99 53.44
C PRO A 40 0.88 36.47 52.05
N ARG A 41 1.26 35.23 51.70
CA ARG A 41 0.88 34.60 50.42
C ARG A 41 -0.51 33.99 50.47
N PHE A 42 -1.10 33.85 51.65
CA PHE A 42 -2.44 33.30 51.86
C PHE A 42 -3.49 34.42 51.89
N ASP A 43 -4.42 34.41 50.94
CA ASP A 43 -5.58 35.31 50.95
C ASP A 43 -6.63 34.94 52.02
N ALA A 44 -6.60 35.64 53.15
CA ALA A 44 -7.52 35.40 54.27
C ALA A 44 -8.98 35.82 53.97
N GLU A 45 -9.24 36.66 52.96
CA GLU A 45 -10.61 37.12 52.63
C GLU A 45 -11.40 36.02 51.93
N ALA A 46 -10.74 35.19 51.11
CA ALA A 46 -11.34 34.05 50.42
C ALA A 46 -11.78 32.92 51.37
N ASP A 47 -11.13 32.76 52.54
CA ASP A 47 -11.44 31.70 53.52
C ASP A 47 -12.76 31.98 54.27
N GLN A 48 -13.08 33.27 54.51
CA GLN A 48 -14.25 33.69 55.29
C GLN A 48 -15.59 33.35 54.62
N ALA A 49 -15.61 33.26 53.28
CA ALA A 49 -16.81 32.93 52.51
C ALA A 49 -17.19 31.43 52.57
N SER A 50 -16.24 30.56 52.90
CA SER A 50 -16.39 29.10 52.81
C SER A 50 -16.95 28.44 54.09
N GLY A 51 -16.86 29.13 55.24
CA GLY A 51 -17.19 28.58 56.55
C GLY A 51 -16.23 27.50 57.08
N PHE A 52 -15.19 27.15 56.33
CA PHE A 52 -14.13 26.22 56.74
C PHE A 52 -12.88 27.02 57.13
N HIS A 53 -12.39 26.87 58.36
CA HIS A 53 -11.23 27.63 58.82
C HIS A 53 -9.92 26.88 58.52
N ILE A 54 -9.14 27.39 57.57
CA ILE A 54 -7.81 26.84 57.25
C ILE A 54 -6.80 27.33 58.29
N ARG A 55 -5.98 26.42 58.83
CA ARG A 55 -4.90 26.72 59.79
C ARG A 55 -3.52 26.41 59.20
N SER A 56 -3.40 25.27 58.52
CA SER A 56 -2.17 24.84 57.86
C SER A 56 -2.44 24.29 56.47
N VAL A 57 -1.47 24.49 55.57
CA VAL A 57 -1.56 24.11 54.15
C VAL A 57 -0.26 23.45 53.73
N LEU A 58 -0.35 22.29 53.09
CA LEU A 58 0.75 21.72 52.32
C LEU A 58 0.28 21.57 50.87
N CYS A 59 0.93 22.28 49.95
CA CYS A 59 0.61 22.27 48.54
C CYS A 59 1.85 21.88 47.73
N VAL A 60 1.71 20.89 46.86
CA VAL A 60 2.81 20.38 46.02
C VAL A 60 2.38 20.29 44.55
N PRO A 61 3.29 20.53 43.61
CA PRO A 61 2.98 20.46 42.18
C PRO A 61 2.85 19.00 41.71
N ILE A 62 1.94 18.77 40.76
CA ILE A 62 1.78 17.50 40.06
C ILE A 62 2.49 17.59 38.71
N TRP A 63 3.51 16.78 38.52
CA TRP A 63 4.30 16.73 37.29
C TRP A 63 3.87 15.58 36.38
N ASN A 64 3.96 15.78 35.06
CA ASN A 64 3.90 14.70 34.10
C ASN A 64 5.29 14.11 33.79
N ARG A 65 5.34 13.11 32.90
CA ARG A 65 6.58 12.43 32.49
C ARG A 65 7.56 13.33 31.73
N THR A 66 7.09 14.45 31.18
CA THR A 66 7.91 15.43 30.45
C THR A 66 8.28 16.63 31.32
N HIS A 67 8.19 16.51 32.65
CA HIS A 67 8.49 17.59 33.61
C HIS A 67 7.68 18.87 33.39
N GLN A 68 6.43 18.75 32.97
CA GLN A 68 5.47 19.84 32.92
C GLN A 68 4.46 19.70 34.07
N ILE A 69 4.09 20.83 34.68
CA ILE A 69 3.08 20.88 35.73
C ILE A 69 1.70 20.70 35.09
N ILE A 70 0.98 19.64 35.49
CA ILE A 70 -0.37 19.32 35.00
C ILE A 70 -1.47 19.63 36.02
N GLY A 71 -1.08 20.00 37.23
CA GLY A 71 -1.99 20.34 38.32
C GLY A 71 -1.22 20.56 39.62
N VAL A 72 -1.96 20.79 40.70
CA VAL A 72 -1.43 20.92 42.05
C VAL A 72 -2.27 20.08 43.01
N ALA A 73 -1.64 19.55 44.05
CA ALA A 73 -2.33 18.82 45.11
C ALA A 73 -2.13 19.57 46.43
N GLN A 74 -3.24 19.82 47.12
CA GLN A 74 -3.26 20.57 48.37
C GLN A 74 -3.91 19.72 49.46
N ILE A 75 -3.27 19.65 50.62
CA ILE A 75 -3.87 19.12 51.84
C ILE A 75 -3.96 20.23 52.88
N LEU A 76 -5.11 20.28 53.55
CA LEU A 76 -5.45 21.31 54.52
C LEU A 76 -5.61 20.68 55.90
N ASN A 77 -5.19 21.39 56.95
CA ASN A 77 -5.49 21.07 58.35
C ASN A 77 -5.20 19.63 58.78
N ARG A 78 -4.03 19.40 59.38
CA ARG A 78 -3.73 18.11 60.01
C ARG A 78 -4.73 17.79 61.13
N LEU A 79 -5.21 16.54 61.16
CA LEU A 79 -6.29 16.12 62.08
C LEU A 79 -5.88 16.17 63.56
N ASP A 80 -4.61 15.87 63.86
CA ASP A 80 -4.06 15.92 65.22
C ASP A 80 -3.69 17.34 65.68
N ARG A 81 -4.04 18.36 64.88
CA ARG A 81 -3.82 19.79 65.11
C ARG A 81 -2.34 20.23 65.18
N LYS A 82 -1.38 19.40 64.75
CA LYS A 82 0.01 19.85 64.59
C LYS A 82 0.29 20.31 63.15
N THR A 83 1.46 20.90 62.94
CA THR A 83 1.93 21.38 61.63
C THR A 83 2.49 20.23 60.78
N PHE A 84 2.51 20.41 59.46
CA PHE A 84 3.16 19.47 58.54
C PHE A 84 4.68 19.60 58.66
N ASN A 85 5.37 18.49 58.94
CA ASN A 85 6.83 18.47 59.02
C ASN A 85 7.48 18.05 57.69
N ASP A 86 8.80 18.06 57.61
CA ASP A 86 9.54 17.69 56.40
C ASP A 86 9.29 16.24 55.96
N ALA A 87 8.98 15.33 56.89
CA ALA A 87 8.64 13.95 56.56
C ALA A 87 7.26 13.86 55.90
N ASP A 88 6.28 14.63 56.39
CA ASP A 88 4.95 14.76 55.79
C ASP A 88 5.06 15.33 54.36
N GLN A 89 5.89 16.35 54.16
CA GLN A 89 6.15 16.94 52.85
C GLN A 89 6.76 15.92 51.88
N ARG A 90 7.84 15.23 52.28
CA ARG A 90 8.48 14.21 51.43
C ARG A 90 7.55 13.07 51.07
N LEU A 91 6.74 12.61 52.02
CA LEU A 91 5.75 11.56 51.77
C LEU A 91 4.68 12.02 50.77
N PHE A 92 4.20 13.26 50.93
CA PHE A 92 3.19 13.81 50.04
C PHE A 92 3.72 14.08 48.64
N GLU A 93 4.95 14.59 48.51
CA GLU A 93 5.64 14.71 47.22
C GLU A 93 5.79 13.34 46.54
N ALA A 94 6.21 12.31 47.28
CA ALA A 94 6.30 10.95 46.75
C ALA A 94 4.94 10.40 46.29
N PHE A 95 3.87 10.66 47.06
CA PHE A 95 2.51 10.28 46.69
C PHE A 95 2.04 10.98 45.40
N VAL A 96 2.32 12.28 45.28
CA VAL A 96 1.90 13.09 44.14
C VAL A 96 2.62 12.72 42.85
N ILE A 97 3.84 12.18 42.91
CA ILE A 97 4.50 11.57 41.73
C ILE A 97 3.62 10.46 41.14
N PHE A 98 3.07 9.58 41.97
CA PHE A 98 2.17 8.51 41.51
C PHE A 98 0.85 9.08 40.96
N CYS A 99 0.30 10.13 41.58
CA CYS A 99 -0.86 10.83 41.06
C CYS A 99 -0.60 11.42 39.67
N GLY A 100 0.54 12.07 39.48
CA GLY A 100 0.94 12.65 38.19
C GLY A 100 1.06 11.61 37.09
N LEU A 101 1.66 10.46 37.39
CA LEU A 101 1.72 9.33 36.46
C LEU A 101 0.32 8.77 36.13
N GLY A 102 -0.55 8.61 37.12
CA GLY A 102 -1.91 8.11 36.94
C GLY A 102 -2.80 9.06 36.12
N ILE A 103 -2.75 10.35 36.43
CA ILE A 103 -3.47 11.40 35.70
C ILE A 103 -2.97 11.47 34.26
N ASN A 104 -1.65 11.52 34.05
CA ASN A 104 -1.08 11.59 32.71
C ASN A 104 -1.45 10.37 31.85
N ASN A 105 -1.39 9.15 32.41
CA ASN A 105 -1.82 7.95 31.70
C ASN A 105 -3.30 7.99 31.34
N THR A 106 -4.16 8.43 32.26
CA THR A 106 -5.61 8.54 32.03
C THR A 106 -5.94 9.59 30.97
N MET A 107 -5.27 10.75 31.03
CA MET A 107 -5.40 11.82 30.03
C MET A 107 -4.95 11.33 28.65
N MET A 108 -3.78 10.68 28.54
CA MET A 108 -3.31 10.11 27.28
C MET A 108 -4.28 9.06 26.73
N TYR A 109 -4.79 8.16 27.58
CA TYR A 109 -5.76 7.16 27.18
C TYR A 109 -7.08 7.78 26.69
N ASN A 110 -7.59 8.80 27.39
CA ASN A 110 -8.78 9.54 26.96
C ASN A 110 -8.55 10.27 25.64
N GLN A 111 -7.37 10.84 25.41
CA GLN A 111 -7.01 11.48 24.15
C GLN A 111 -6.95 10.45 23.00
N VAL A 112 -6.35 9.28 23.23
CA VAL A 112 -6.35 8.17 22.25
C VAL A 112 -7.78 7.74 21.94
N LYS A 113 -8.64 7.54 22.94
CA LYS A 113 -10.07 7.23 22.74
C LYS A 113 -10.79 8.29 21.90
N LYS A 114 -10.57 9.57 22.20
CA LYS A 114 -11.19 10.68 21.46
C LYS A 114 -10.70 10.73 20.00
N THR A 115 -9.42 10.54 19.77
CA THR A 115 -8.83 10.47 18.41
C THR A 115 -9.37 9.25 17.67
N TRP A 116 -9.48 8.10 18.32
CA TRP A 116 -10.03 6.87 17.73
C TRP A 116 -11.51 7.04 17.35
N ALA A 117 -12.33 7.68 18.20
CA ALA A 117 -13.72 8.00 17.86
C ALA A 117 -13.83 8.94 16.65
N LYS A 118 -12.98 9.98 16.57
CA LYS A 118 -12.92 10.86 15.38
C LYS A 118 -12.52 10.09 14.12
N GLN A 119 -11.53 9.21 14.24
CA GLN A 119 -11.07 8.38 13.13
C GLN A 119 -12.17 7.40 12.67
N SER A 120 -12.92 6.80 13.60
CA SER A 120 -14.06 5.93 13.30
C SER A 120 -15.12 6.67 12.49
N VAL A 121 -15.53 7.87 12.93
CA VAL A 121 -16.53 8.67 12.19
C VAL A 121 -16.01 9.07 10.80
N ALA A 122 -14.72 9.40 10.68
CA ALA A 122 -14.11 9.68 9.38
C ALA A 122 -14.12 8.46 8.45
N LEU A 123 -13.81 7.27 8.98
CA LEU A 123 -13.85 6.01 8.24
C LEU A 123 -15.28 5.66 7.80
N ASP A 124 -16.28 5.86 8.66
CA ASP A 124 -17.69 5.64 8.31
C ASP A 124 -18.13 6.55 7.16
N MET A 125 -17.75 7.83 7.20
CA MET A 125 -18.03 8.78 6.13
C MET A 125 -17.32 8.38 4.82
N LEU A 126 -16.05 7.95 4.90
CA LEU A 126 -15.31 7.46 3.73
C LEU A 126 -15.94 6.18 3.16
N SER A 127 -16.39 5.27 4.01
CA SER A 127 -17.06 4.03 3.63
C SER A 127 -18.37 4.31 2.86
N TYR A 128 -19.15 5.31 3.28
CA TYR A 128 -20.34 5.74 2.52
C TYR A 128 -20.00 6.19 1.09
N HIS A 129 -18.91 6.91 0.91
CA HIS A 129 -18.45 7.32 -0.42
C HIS A 129 -17.78 6.20 -1.20
N ALA A 130 -17.18 5.21 -0.52
CA ALA A 130 -16.53 4.06 -1.12
C ALA A 130 -17.50 2.96 -1.55
N THR A 131 -18.70 2.88 -0.96
CA THR A 131 -19.72 1.88 -1.28
C THR A 131 -20.58 2.30 -2.47
N CYS A 132 -21.08 1.34 -3.24
CA CYS A 132 -22.02 1.60 -4.33
C CYS A 132 -23.41 2.00 -3.81
N SER A 133 -24.15 2.76 -4.62
CA SER A 133 -25.51 3.15 -4.28
C SER A 133 -26.50 2.00 -4.50
N LYS A 134 -27.60 1.99 -3.73
CA LYS A 134 -28.69 1.01 -3.92
C LYS A 134 -29.24 1.01 -5.35
N ALA A 135 -29.32 2.18 -5.99
CA ALA A 135 -29.77 2.31 -7.37
C ALA A 135 -28.82 1.65 -8.38
N GLU A 136 -27.50 1.65 -8.15
CA GLU A 136 -26.55 0.89 -8.98
C GLU A 136 -26.75 -0.62 -8.82
N VAL A 137 -26.94 -1.07 -7.58
CA VAL A 137 -27.18 -2.48 -7.27
C VAL A 137 -28.46 -2.98 -7.93
N ASP A 138 -29.57 -2.25 -7.79
CA ASP A 138 -30.86 -2.63 -8.39
C ASP A 138 -30.79 -2.65 -9.92
N ARG A 139 -30.04 -1.73 -10.54
CA ARG A 139 -29.79 -1.75 -11.99
C ARG A 139 -29.00 -2.97 -12.43
N LEU A 140 -27.92 -3.32 -11.75
CA LEU A 140 -27.11 -4.50 -12.09
C LEU A 140 -27.91 -5.80 -11.89
N LYS A 141 -28.69 -5.89 -10.80
CA LYS A 141 -29.55 -7.05 -10.52
C LYS A 141 -30.61 -7.27 -11.59
N ALA A 142 -31.15 -6.18 -12.15
CA ALA A 142 -32.15 -6.24 -13.21
C ALA A 142 -31.54 -6.43 -14.61
N ALA A 143 -30.22 -6.33 -14.74
CA ALA A 143 -29.55 -6.43 -16.03
C ALA A 143 -29.63 -7.86 -16.59
N LYS A 144 -29.85 -7.98 -17.90
CA LYS A 144 -29.71 -9.26 -18.59
C LYS A 144 -28.21 -9.56 -18.73
N ILE A 145 -27.77 -10.65 -18.13
CA ILE A 145 -26.35 -11.06 -18.18
C ILE A 145 -26.09 -11.86 -19.47
N PRO A 146 -25.26 -11.37 -20.41
CA PRO A 146 -24.94 -12.08 -21.64
C PRO A 146 -24.20 -13.40 -21.39
N LEU A 147 -24.09 -14.23 -22.43
CA LEU A 147 -23.25 -15.43 -22.40
C LEU A 147 -21.76 -15.07 -22.46
N SER A 148 -20.89 -15.94 -21.93
CA SER A 148 -19.43 -15.71 -21.99
C SER A 148 -18.92 -15.58 -23.42
N SER A 149 -19.43 -16.41 -24.33
CA SER A 149 -19.12 -16.36 -25.76
C SER A 149 -19.65 -15.10 -26.46
N GLU A 150 -20.75 -14.50 -25.98
CA GLU A 150 -21.25 -13.21 -26.51
C GLU A 150 -20.35 -12.04 -26.08
N LEU A 151 -19.67 -12.18 -24.94
CA LEU A 151 -18.73 -11.20 -24.40
C LEU A 151 -17.28 -11.45 -24.84
N GLY A 152 -16.98 -12.62 -25.40
CA GLY A 152 -15.62 -13.08 -25.75
C GLY A 152 -14.72 -13.35 -24.54
N ILE A 153 -15.27 -13.43 -23.33
CA ILE A 153 -14.48 -13.56 -22.10
C ILE A 153 -13.97 -14.98 -21.84
N ASP A 154 -14.37 -15.96 -22.65
CA ASP A 154 -13.90 -17.35 -22.66
C ASP A 154 -12.66 -17.56 -23.57
N GLU A 155 -12.18 -16.50 -24.23
CA GLU A 155 -11.05 -16.54 -25.15
C GLU A 155 -9.72 -16.04 -24.52
N PHE A 156 -8.61 -16.73 -24.83
CA PHE A 156 -7.26 -16.28 -24.42
C PHE A 156 -6.85 -14.96 -25.10
N HIS A 157 -7.36 -14.68 -26.30
CA HIS A 157 -7.04 -13.46 -27.05
C HIS A 157 -8.07 -12.33 -26.85
N PHE A 158 -8.84 -12.39 -25.75
CA PHE A 158 -9.84 -11.39 -25.41
C PHE A 158 -9.29 -9.95 -25.47
N ASN A 159 -10.08 -9.06 -26.09
CA ASN A 159 -9.81 -7.63 -26.17
C ASN A 159 -10.63 -6.87 -25.14
N ASP A 160 -10.01 -6.44 -24.07
CA ASP A 160 -10.70 -5.74 -22.99
C ASP A 160 -11.14 -4.33 -23.36
N PHE A 161 -10.44 -3.65 -24.28
CA PHE A 161 -10.82 -2.34 -24.79
C PHE A 161 -12.16 -2.35 -25.54
N SER A 162 -12.68 -3.53 -25.88
CA SER A 162 -14.02 -3.69 -26.45
C SER A 162 -15.14 -3.43 -25.44
N LEU A 163 -14.86 -3.49 -24.14
CA LEU A 163 -15.85 -3.33 -23.07
C LEU A 163 -15.67 -2.00 -22.33
N ASP A 164 -16.80 -1.36 -22.01
CA ASP A 164 -16.87 -0.25 -21.06
C ASP A 164 -16.96 -0.75 -19.61
N ASN A 165 -16.97 0.17 -18.65
CA ASN A 165 -16.96 -0.16 -17.22
C ASN A 165 -18.22 -0.90 -16.75
N ASP A 166 -19.36 -0.74 -17.40
CA ASP A 166 -20.62 -1.39 -17.01
C ASP A 166 -20.72 -2.77 -17.64
N ALA A 167 -20.26 -2.92 -18.88
CA ALA A 167 -20.08 -4.21 -19.55
C ALA A 167 -19.06 -5.09 -18.82
N MET A 168 -17.94 -4.52 -18.34
CA MET A 168 -16.98 -5.25 -17.49
C MET A 168 -17.62 -5.79 -16.22
N ILE A 169 -18.41 -4.99 -15.51
CA ILE A 169 -19.10 -5.45 -14.30
C ILE A 169 -20.08 -6.58 -14.60
N THR A 170 -20.81 -6.47 -15.71
CA THR A 170 -21.72 -7.51 -16.18
C THR A 170 -20.96 -8.79 -16.52
N ALA A 171 -19.80 -8.67 -17.18
CA ALA A 171 -18.90 -9.78 -17.47
C ALA A 171 -18.29 -10.38 -16.20
N SER A 172 -17.91 -9.58 -15.21
CA SER A 172 -17.44 -10.07 -13.91
C SER A 172 -18.53 -10.92 -13.24
N LEU A 173 -19.77 -10.43 -13.22
CA LEU A 173 -20.89 -11.19 -12.67
C LEU A 173 -21.12 -12.49 -13.44
N ARG A 174 -20.96 -12.47 -14.78
CA ARG A 174 -21.00 -13.67 -15.62
C ARG A 174 -19.96 -14.71 -15.21
N MET A 175 -18.72 -14.31 -14.94
CA MET A 175 -17.65 -15.23 -14.52
C MET A 175 -18.03 -15.98 -13.24
N PHE A 176 -18.56 -15.30 -12.22
CA PHE A 176 -18.99 -15.95 -10.97
C PHE A 176 -20.15 -16.92 -11.18
N LEU A 177 -21.12 -16.56 -12.04
CA LEU A 177 -22.26 -17.42 -12.36
C LEU A 177 -21.82 -18.67 -13.11
N GLU A 178 -20.92 -18.54 -14.08
CA GLU A 178 -20.47 -19.64 -14.93
C GLU A 178 -19.54 -20.61 -14.21
N LEU A 179 -18.72 -20.12 -13.27
CA LEU A 179 -17.94 -20.98 -12.37
C LEU A 179 -18.81 -21.77 -11.37
N GLY A 180 -20.11 -21.43 -11.25
CA GLY A 180 -21.05 -22.09 -10.35
C GLY A 180 -20.79 -21.84 -8.85
N VAL A 181 -19.85 -20.94 -8.52
CA VAL A 181 -19.48 -20.64 -7.12
C VAL A 181 -20.62 -19.96 -6.38
N VAL A 182 -21.50 -19.23 -7.07
CA VAL A 182 -22.68 -18.58 -6.47
C VAL A 182 -23.60 -19.62 -5.83
N GLN A 183 -23.91 -20.70 -6.55
CA GLN A 183 -24.79 -21.76 -6.05
C GLN A 183 -24.08 -22.63 -5.00
N LYS A 184 -22.82 -23.01 -5.25
CA LYS A 184 -22.03 -23.87 -4.36
C LYS A 184 -21.83 -23.26 -2.97
N PHE A 185 -21.49 -21.97 -2.93
CA PHE A 185 -21.26 -21.23 -1.67
C PHE A 185 -22.51 -20.50 -1.16
N LYS A 186 -23.64 -20.65 -1.85
CA LYS A 186 -24.91 -19.98 -1.53
C LYS A 186 -24.73 -18.46 -1.40
N ILE A 187 -23.96 -17.85 -2.30
CA ILE A 187 -23.72 -16.41 -2.29
C ILE A 187 -25.02 -15.70 -2.66
N ASP A 188 -25.47 -14.78 -1.80
CA ASP A 188 -26.63 -13.97 -2.11
C ASP A 188 -26.34 -13.09 -3.34
N TYR A 189 -27.23 -13.11 -4.33
CA TYR A 189 -27.01 -12.45 -5.61
C TYR A 189 -26.92 -10.92 -5.49
N GLU A 190 -27.70 -10.32 -4.59
CA GLU A 190 -27.63 -8.88 -4.32
C GLU A 190 -26.32 -8.53 -3.62
N VAL A 191 -25.88 -9.34 -2.66
CA VAL A 191 -24.59 -9.18 -1.98
C VAL A 191 -23.43 -9.26 -2.97
N LEU A 192 -23.47 -10.20 -3.93
CA LEU A 192 -22.45 -10.30 -4.98
C LEU A 192 -22.44 -9.07 -5.89
N CYS A 193 -23.61 -8.61 -6.35
CA CYS A 193 -23.73 -7.40 -7.17
C CYS A 193 -23.15 -6.18 -6.45
N ARG A 194 -23.51 -6.01 -5.18
CA ARG A 194 -23.04 -4.92 -4.33
C ARG A 194 -21.53 -4.99 -4.10
N TRP A 195 -21.02 -6.18 -3.79
CA TRP A 195 -19.59 -6.41 -3.61
C TRP A 195 -18.79 -6.06 -4.87
N LEU A 196 -19.18 -6.55 -6.05
CA LEU A 196 -18.51 -6.24 -7.32
C LEU A 196 -18.48 -4.75 -7.64
N LEU A 197 -19.63 -4.07 -7.49
CA LEU A 197 -19.72 -2.63 -7.73
C LEU A 197 -18.86 -1.82 -6.75
N THR A 198 -18.85 -2.21 -5.47
CA THR A 198 -18.01 -1.56 -4.45
C THR A 198 -16.53 -1.82 -4.71
N VAL A 199 -16.12 -3.05 -5.08
CA VAL A 199 -14.73 -3.35 -5.47
C VAL A 199 -14.28 -2.43 -6.61
N ARG A 200 -15.05 -2.36 -7.71
CA ARG A 200 -14.75 -1.43 -8.82
C ARG A 200 -14.58 0.01 -8.35
N LYS A 201 -15.49 0.49 -7.52
CA LYS A 201 -15.48 1.88 -7.03
C LYS A 201 -14.26 2.20 -6.16
N ASN A 202 -13.62 1.18 -5.58
CA ASN A 202 -12.42 1.32 -4.75
C ASN A 202 -11.11 1.20 -5.54
N TYR A 203 -11.17 1.00 -6.87
CA TYR A 203 -10.01 1.22 -7.74
C TYR A 203 -9.85 2.71 -8.05
N ARG A 204 -8.60 3.19 -8.01
CA ARG A 204 -8.28 4.58 -8.33
C ARG A 204 -8.20 4.81 -9.83
N THR A 205 -8.38 6.07 -10.23
CA THR A 205 -8.10 6.52 -11.60
C THR A 205 -6.61 6.77 -11.75
N VAL A 206 -5.87 5.70 -12.07
CA VAL A 206 -4.45 5.72 -12.45
C VAL A 206 -4.29 5.13 -13.86
N ALA A 207 -3.15 5.34 -14.50
CA ALA A 207 -2.95 4.99 -15.90
C ALA A 207 -3.12 3.49 -16.18
N TYR A 208 -2.54 2.62 -15.36
CA TYR A 208 -2.57 1.17 -15.56
C TYR A 208 -3.26 0.40 -14.44
N HIS A 209 -2.83 0.56 -13.17
CA HIS A 209 -3.33 -0.23 -12.03
C HIS A 209 -4.72 0.22 -11.55
N ASN A 210 -5.70 0.14 -12.44
CA ASN A 210 -7.09 0.54 -12.24
C ASN A 210 -8.06 -0.67 -12.41
N TRP A 211 -9.36 -0.42 -12.38
CA TRP A 211 -10.39 -1.48 -12.49
C TRP A 211 -10.25 -2.35 -13.75
N ARG A 212 -9.86 -1.75 -14.89
CA ARG A 212 -9.68 -2.49 -16.16
C ARG A 212 -8.57 -3.52 -16.03
N HIS A 213 -7.46 -3.18 -15.38
CA HIS A 213 -6.40 -4.15 -15.08
C HIS A 213 -6.92 -5.30 -14.22
N ALA A 214 -7.58 -5.01 -13.09
CA ALA A 214 -8.15 -6.05 -12.23
C ALA A 214 -9.17 -6.95 -12.94
N PHE A 215 -10.01 -6.39 -13.80
CA PHE A 215 -10.93 -7.15 -14.64
C PHE A 215 -10.18 -8.08 -15.61
N ASN A 216 -9.12 -7.60 -16.27
CA ASN A 216 -8.30 -8.40 -17.18
C ASN A 216 -7.61 -9.57 -16.49
N VAL A 217 -7.04 -9.33 -15.30
CA VAL A 217 -6.42 -10.39 -14.48
C VAL A 217 -7.47 -11.44 -14.13
N SER A 218 -8.67 -11.01 -13.74
CA SER A 218 -9.78 -11.91 -13.42
C SER A 218 -10.30 -12.68 -14.63
N GLN A 219 -10.36 -12.05 -15.81
CA GLN A 219 -10.71 -12.72 -17.06
C GLN A 219 -9.66 -13.76 -17.46
N CYS A 220 -8.38 -13.44 -17.30
CA CYS A 220 -7.29 -14.38 -17.56
C CYS A 220 -7.41 -15.61 -16.65
N MET A 221 -7.63 -15.40 -15.35
CA MET A 221 -7.87 -16.48 -14.38
C MET A 221 -9.11 -17.31 -14.74
N PHE A 222 -10.20 -16.66 -15.14
CA PHE A 222 -11.43 -17.31 -15.57
C PHE A 222 -11.18 -18.26 -16.75
N VAL A 223 -10.46 -17.83 -17.79
CA VAL A 223 -10.13 -18.67 -18.96
C VAL A 223 -9.17 -19.81 -18.59
N MET A 224 -8.20 -19.56 -17.71
CA MET A 224 -7.32 -20.61 -17.20
C MET A 224 -8.12 -21.69 -16.44
N ILE A 225 -9.09 -21.29 -15.63
CA ILE A 225 -9.94 -22.22 -14.86
C ILE A 225 -10.88 -23.00 -15.79
N THR A 226 -11.53 -22.32 -16.73
CA THR A 226 -12.58 -22.91 -17.58
C THR A 226 -11.99 -23.53 -18.85
N THR A 227 -11.53 -22.72 -19.80
CA THR A 227 -11.03 -23.13 -21.11
C THR A 227 -9.78 -24.02 -21.01
N ALA A 228 -8.83 -23.67 -20.14
CA ALA A 228 -7.68 -24.55 -19.89
C ALA A 228 -8.06 -25.77 -19.03
N GLY A 229 -9.15 -25.71 -18.26
CA GLY A 229 -9.67 -26.85 -17.51
C GLY A 229 -9.05 -27.04 -16.12
N PHE A 230 -8.44 -26.01 -15.52
CA PHE A 230 -7.97 -26.13 -14.14
C PHE A 230 -9.10 -26.28 -13.10
N GLN A 231 -10.36 -26.06 -13.47
CA GLN A 231 -11.52 -26.43 -12.65
C GLN A 231 -11.58 -27.92 -12.27
N GLU A 232 -10.89 -28.81 -13.01
CA GLU A 232 -10.82 -30.24 -12.70
C GLU A 232 -9.84 -30.54 -11.54
N VAL A 233 -8.99 -29.58 -11.19
CA VAL A 233 -7.84 -29.75 -10.29
C VAL A 233 -7.91 -28.83 -9.08
N LEU A 234 -8.40 -27.61 -9.29
CA LEU A 234 -8.70 -26.65 -8.23
C LEU A 234 -10.02 -27.03 -7.56
N THR A 235 -10.02 -26.97 -6.23
CA THR A 235 -11.24 -27.06 -5.43
C THR A 235 -12.06 -25.79 -5.60
N ASP A 236 -13.37 -25.90 -5.33
CA ASP A 236 -14.28 -24.75 -5.39
C ASP A 236 -13.82 -23.58 -4.49
N THR A 237 -13.21 -23.89 -3.34
CA THR A 237 -12.68 -22.90 -2.40
C THR A 237 -11.48 -22.16 -2.99
N GLU A 238 -10.55 -22.88 -3.64
CA GLU A 238 -9.41 -22.27 -4.31
C GLU A 238 -9.86 -21.45 -5.52
N THR A 239 -10.81 -21.94 -6.32
CA THR A 239 -11.40 -21.21 -7.44
C THR A 239 -12.02 -19.89 -6.99
N LEU A 240 -12.84 -19.91 -5.93
CA LEU A 240 -13.45 -18.69 -5.40
C LEU A 240 -12.39 -17.73 -4.83
N ALA A 241 -11.42 -18.24 -4.06
CA ALA A 241 -10.35 -17.43 -3.49
C ALA A 241 -9.47 -16.76 -4.57
N LEU A 242 -9.12 -17.49 -5.63
CA LEU A 242 -8.34 -16.97 -6.75
C LEU A 242 -9.11 -15.89 -7.51
N MET A 243 -10.37 -16.13 -7.85
CA MET A 243 -11.20 -15.12 -8.54
C MET A 243 -11.38 -13.85 -7.72
N VAL A 244 -11.69 -13.99 -6.42
CA VAL A 244 -11.80 -12.84 -5.51
C VAL A 244 -10.43 -12.15 -5.35
N GLY A 245 -9.35 -12.91 -5.27
CA GLY A 245 -7.98 -12.40 -5.26
C GLY A 245 -7.67 -11.54 -6.49
N CYS A 246 -7.95 -12.03 -7.70
CA CYS A 246 -7.74 -11.29 -8.95
C CYS A 246 -8.49 -9.95 -8.97
N PHE A 247 -9.76 -9.92 -8.56
CA PHE A 247 -10.56 -8.70 -8.50
C PHE A 247 -10.10 -7.70 -7.43
N CYS A 248 -9.35 -8.14 -6.43
CA CYS A 248 -8.97 -7.32 -5.28
C CYS A 248 -7.47 -6.99 -5.20
N HIS A 249 -6.62 -7.62 -6.02
CA HIS A 249 -5.17 -7.64 -5.77
C HIS A 249 -4.49 -6.27 -5.83
N ASP A 250 -5.10 -5.28 -6.50
CA ASP A 250 -4.58 -3.92 -6.70
C ASP A 250 -5.54 -2.84 -6.17
N LEU A 251 -6.43 -3.19 -5.22
CA LEU A 251 -7.39 -2.24 -4.64
C LEU A 251 -6.71 -1.02 -4.01
N ASP A 252 -7.20 0.19 -4.28
CA ASP A 252 -6.59 1.45 -3.80
C ASP A 252 -5.13 1.69 -4.29
N HIS A 253 -4.67 1.02 -5.35
CA HIS A 253 -3.33 1.26 -5.91
C HIS A 253 -3.13 2.71 -6.36
N ARG A 254 -1.97 3.31 -6.02
CA ARG A 254 -1.73 4.77 -6.08
C ARG A 254 -0.84 5.23 -7.23
N GLY A 255 -0.51 4.32 -8.15
CA GLY A 255 0.36 4.61 -9.28
C GLY A 255 1.85 4.68 -8.91
N THR A 256 2.24 4.00 -7.83
CA THR A 256 3.64 3.94 -7.37
C THR A 256 3.94 2.61 -6.72
N ASN A 257 5.14 2.09 -6.94
CA ASN A 257 5.57 0.78 -6.46
C ASN A 257 5.98 0.71 -4.98
N ASN A 258 6.22 -0.50 -4.49
CA ASN A 258 6.71 -0.77 -3.12
C ASN A 258 8.02 -0.03 -2.79
N ALA A 259 8.95 0.08 -3.75
CA ALA A 259 10.22 0.78 -3.57
C ALA A 259 10.03 2.28 -3.31
N PHE A 260 9.09 2.92 -4.01
CA PHE A 260 8.72 4.32 -3.79
C PHE A 260 8.10 4.51 -2.39
N GLN A 261 7.22 3.61 -1.96
CA GLN A 261 6.62 3.67 -0.61
C GLN A 261 7.69 3.66 0.48
N ALA A 262 8.69 2.77 0.34
CA ALA A 262 9.80 2.68 1.29
C ALA A 262 10.67 3.95 1.27
N LYS A 263 11.08 4.45 0.09
CA LYS A 263 11.92 5.64 -0.04
C LYS A 263 11.24 6.92 0.46
N SER A 264 9.94 7.04 0.24
CA SER A 264 9.15 8.21 0.67
C SER A 264 8.78 8.20 2.16
N GLY A 265 9.00 7.09 2.88
CA GLY A 265 8.59 6.95 4.27
C GLY A 265 7.07 7.05 4.43
N SER A 266 6.31 6.51 3.47
CA SER A 266 4.86 6.68 3.41
C SER A 266 4.15 6.05 4.61
N ALA A 267 2.92 6.50 4.88
CA ALA A 267 2.10 5.91 5.95
C ALA A 267 1.86 4.41 5.76
N LEU A 268 1.82 3.93 4.51
CA LEU A 268 1.69 2.50 4.20
C LEU A 268 2.97 1.74 4.58
N ALA A 269 4.15 2.28 4.25
CA ALA A 269 5.42 1.68 4.63
C ALA A 269 5.61 1.64 6.16
N LEU A 270 5.15 2.67 6.88
CA LEU A 270 5.16 2.67 8.35
C LEU A 270 4.19 1.64 8.95
N LEU A 271 3.06 1.39 8.30
CA LEU A 271 2.02 0.48 8.80
C LEU A 271 2.35 -0.99 8.53
N TYR A 272 2.80 -1.32 7.32
CA TYR A 272 3.02 -2.70 6.87
C TYR A 272 4.49 -3.11 6.80
N GLY A 273 5.42 -2.18 7.00
CA GLY A 273 6.84 -2.40 6.78
C GLY A 273 7.20 -2.26 5.29
N THR A 274 8.35 -2.82 4.89
CA THR A 274 8.95 -2.63 3.55
C THR A 274 8.87 -3.87 2.65
N SER A 275 8.27 -4.97 3.11
CA SER A 275 8.10 -6.19 2.30
C SER A 275 6.62 -6.34 1.94
N ALA A 276 6.31 -6.44 0.65
CA ALA A 276 4.94 -6.58 0.14
C ALA A 276 3.95 -5.54 0.72
N THR A 277 4.40 -4.29 0.86
CA THR A 277 3.68 -3.22 1.56
C THR A 277 2.31 -2.95 0.94
N LEU A 278 2.27 -2.85 -0.40
CA LEU A 278 1.06 -2.59 -1.16
C LEU A 278 0.14 -3.82 -1.17
N GLU A 279 0.68 -5.02 -1.33
CA GLU A 279 -0.13 -6.25 -1.36
C GLU A 279 -0.82 -6.51 0.00
N HIS A 280 -0.14 -6.19 1.10
CA HIS A 280 -0.76 -6.17 2.43
C HIS A 280 -1.88 -5.13 2.54
N HIS A 281 -1.69 -3.95 1.95
CA HIS A 281 -2.72 -2.91 1.88
C HIS A 281 -3.93 -3.39 1.06
N HIS A 282 -3.72 -3.94 -0.14
CA HIS A 282 -4.75 -4.46 -1.03
C HIS A 282 -5.59 -5.57 -0.35
N PHE A 283 -4.94 -6.52 0.34
CA PHE A 283 -5.63 -7.54 1.11
C PHE A 283 -6.49 -6.95 2.24
N ASN A 284 -5.94 -6.01 3.02
CA ASN A 284 -6.71 -5.40 4.11
C ASN A 284 -7.86 -4.54 3.59
N HIS A 285 -7.70 -3.89 2.44
CA HIS A 285 -8.77 -3.16 1.76
C HIS A 285 -9.88 -4.10 1.28
N ALA A 286 -9.52 -5.27 0.74
CA ALA A 286 -10.48 -6.31 0.40
C ALA A 286 -11.24 -6.83 1.63
N VAL A 287 -10.55 -7.06 2.75
CA VAL A 287 -11.16 -7.46 4.02
C VAL A 287 -12.13 -6.39 4.53
N MET A 288 -11.76 -5.10 4.44
CA MET A 288 -12.64 -3.99 4.82
C MET A 288 -13.94 -4.00 4.02
N ILE A 289 -13.87 -4.22 2.70
CA ILE A 289 -15.06 -4.34 1.85
C ILE A 289 -15.88 -5.55 2.27
N LEU A 290 -15.27 -6.73 2.45
CA LEU A 290 -15.97 -7.96 2.85
C LEU A 290 -16.63 -7.85 4.24
N GLN A 291 -16.05 -7.08 5.16
CA GLN A 291 -16.61 -6.84 6.50
C GLN A 291 -17.70 -5.77 6.53
N SER A 292 -17.87 -5.02 5.43
CA SER A 292 -18.92 -4.00 5.32
C SER A 292 -20.30 -4.65 5.22
N GLU A 293 -21.32 -3.97 5.77
CA GLU A 293 -22.68 -4.52 5.85
C GLU A 293 -23.22 -4.93 4.46
N GLY A 294 -23.62 -6.20 4.35
CA GLY A 294 -24.15 -6.82 3.13
C GLY A 294 -23.21 -6.80 1.92
N HIS A 295 -21.90 -6.80 2.14
CA HIS A 295 -20.87 -7.03 1.12
C HIS A 295 -20.16 -8.38 1.27
N ASN A 296 -20.42 -9.10 2.38
CA ASN A 296 -19.74 -10.36 2.68
C ASN A 296 -20.27 -11.51 1.80
N ILE A 297 -19.61 -11.73 0.66
CA ILE A 297 -19.90 -12.87 -0.24
C ILE A 297 -19.53 -14.24 0.37
N PHE A 298 -18.87 -14.27 1.53
CA PHE A 298 -18.51 -15.48 2.28
C PHE A 298 -19.40 -15.73 3.51
N ALA A 299 -20.49 -14.97 3.67
CA ALA A 299 -21.32 -14.98 4.89
C ALA A 299 -21.90 -16.36 5.26
N ASN A 300 -22.09 -17.25 4.27
CA ASN A 300 -22.68 -18.57 4.46
C ASN A 300 -21.66 -19.69 4.71
N LEU A 301 -20.37 -19.37 4.80
CA LEU A 301 -19.32 -20.31 5.18
C LEU A 301 -19.34 -20.59 6.69
N SER A 302 -19.00 -21.82 7.10
CA SER A 302 -18.67 -22.08 8.50
C SER A 302 -17.41 -21.34 8.93
N SER A 303 -17.18 -21.17 10.24
CA SER A 303 -16.00 -20.46 10.74
C SER A 303 -14.67 -21.06 10.25
N LYS A 304 -14.60 -22.39 10.10
CA LYS A 304 -13.40 -23.08 9.58
C LYS A 304 -13.20 -22.81 8.09
N GLU A 305 -14.27 -22.92 7.30
CA GLU A 305 -14.22 -22.62 5.86
C GLU A 305 -13.89 -21.16 5.59
N TYR A 306 -14.47 -20.23 6.36
CA TYR A 306 -14.17 -18.81 6.28
C TYR A 306 -12.70 -18.53 6.59
N SER A 307 -12.15 -19.13 7.66
CA SER A 307 -10.72 -18.98 7.99
C SER A 307 -9.82 -19.48 6.86
N ASN A 308 -10.13 -20.64 6.29
CA ASN A 308 -9.38 -21.20 5.17
C ASN A 308 -9.51 -20.32 3.91
N MET A 309 -10.71 -19.83 3.59
CA MET A 309 -10.98 -18.91 2.48
C MET A 309 -10.16 -17.63 2.61
N MET A 310 -10.13 -17.03 3.80
CA MET A 310 -9.36 -15.81 4.05
C MET A 310 -7.85 -16.04 3.95
N GLN A 311 -7.36 -17.22 4.34
CA GLN A 311 -5.95 -17.58 4.17
C GLN A 311 -5.59 -17.72 2.69
N LEU A 312 -6.41 -18.42 1.91
CA LEU A 312 -6.20 -18.57 0.47
C LEU A 312 -6.28 -17.22 -0.26
N LEU A 313 -7.26 -16.38 0.10
CA LEU A 313 -7.38 -15.03 -0.46
C LEU A 313 -6.14 -14.18 -0.14
N LYS A 314 -5.66 -14.24 1.09
CA LYS A 314 -4.42 -13.54 1.50
C LYS A 314 -3.22 -14.01 0.69
N GLN A 315 -3.06 -15.33 0.54
CA GLN A 315 -1.96 -15.89 -0.24
C GLN A 315 -2.05 -15.51 -1.72
N ALA A 316 -3.25 -15.51 -2.30
CA ALA A 316 -3.47 -15.13 -3.68
C ALA A 316 -3.04 -13.68 -3.95
N ILE A 317 -3.49 -12.74 -3.10
CA ILE A 317 -3.13 -11.31 -3.23
C ILE A 317 -1.64 -11.08 -2.94
N LEU A 318 -1.08 -11.66 -1.88
CA LEU A 318 0.35 -11.46 -1.60
C LEU A 318 1.25 -12.02 -2.71
N SER A 319 0.82 -13.09 -3.41
CA SER A 319 1.61 -13.70 -4.49
C SER A 319 1.75 -12.83 -5.74
N THR A 320 1.08 -11.68 -5.82
CA THR A 320 1.29 -10.71 -6.92
C THR A 320 2.54 -9.86 -6.71
N ASP A 321 3.16 -9.87 -5.52
CA ASP A 321 4.50 -9.27 -5.32
C ASP A 321 5.55 -10.11 -6.07
N LEU A 322 6.21 -9.48 -7.05
CA LEU A 322 7.25 -10.13 -7.84
C LEU A 322 8.43 -10.61 -6.99
N THR A 323 8.70 -9.99 -5.84
CA THR A 323 9.72 -10.45 -4.90
C THR A 323 9.41 -11.85 -4.36
N LEU A 324 8.13 -12.14 -4.09
CA LEU A 324 7.69 -13.48 -3.67
C LEU A 324 7.69 -14.47 -4.83
N TYR A 325 7.33 -14.01 -6.04
CA TYR A 325 7.50 -14.80 -7.26
C TYR A 325 8.95 -15.25 -7.44
N PHE A 326 9.95 -14.36 -7.40
CA PHE A 326 11.36 -14.72 -7.57
C PHE A 326 11.86 -15.70 -6.52
N LYS A 327 11.39 -15.58 -5.27
CA LYS A 327 11.73 -16.52 -4.19
C LYS A 327 11.21 -17.94 -4.44
N ARG A 328 10.05 -18.07 -5.10
CA ARG A 328 9.35 -19.35 -5.29
C ARG A 328 9.52 -19.95 -6.68
N ARG A 329 9.78 -19.14 -7.71
CA ARG A 329 9.76 -19.59 -9.12
C ARG A 329 10.79 -20.66 -9.42
N THR A 330 11.98 -20.60 -8.80
CA THR A 330 13.05 -21.57 -9.06
C THR A 330 12.62 -22.98 -8.62
N GLN A 331 12.05 -23.10 -7.43
CA GLN A 331 11.52 -24.36 -6.90
C GLN A 331 10.36 -24.87 -7.75
N PHE A 332 9.46 -23.97 -8.15
CA PHE A 332 8.34 -24.33 -9.03
C PHE A 332 8.83 -24.84 -10.39
N PHE A 333 9.75 -24.13 -11.06
CA PHE A 333 10.29 -24.52 -12.36
C PHE A 333 11.03 -25.85 -12.27
N GLU A 334 11.89 -26.04 -11.26
CA GLU A 334 12.59 -27.31 -11.06
C GLU A 334 11.60 -28.47 -10.87
N CYS A 335 10.60 -28.29 -10.02
CA CYS A 335 9.57 -29.30 -9.74
C CYS A 335 8.76 -29.67 -10.99
N VAL A 336 8.34 -28.67 -11.78
CA VAL A 336 7.53 -28.88 -12.99
C VAL A 336 8.36 -29.46 -14.14
N LEU A 337 9.54 -28.90 -14.42
CA LEU A 337 10.37 -29.29 -15.56
C LEU A 337 11.01 -30.67 -15.36
N SER A 338 11.27 -31.07 -14.11
CA SER A 338 11.74 -32.43 -13.77
C SER A 338 10.62 -33.48 -13.73
N GLY A 339 9.35 -33.07 -13.89
CA GLY A 339 8.20 -33.97 -13.83
C GLY A 339 7.85 -34.46 -12.41
N GLN A 340 8.33 -33.78 -11.36
CA GLN A 340 8.08 -34.13 -9.96
C GLN A 340 6.85 -33.46 -9.36
N PHE A 341 6.20 -32.57 -10.11
CA PHE A 341 5.00 -31.88 -9.66
C PHE A 341 3.86 -32.86 -9.33
N SER A 342 3.16 -32.59 -8.22
CA SER A 342 2.11 -33.49 -7.71
C SER A 342 0.94 -32.69 -7.15
N TRP A 343 -0.26 -32.99 -7.65
CA TRP A 343 -1.51 -32.34 -7.23
C TRP A 343 -1.99 -32.74 -5.83
N SER A 344 -1.41 -33.79 -5.24
CA SER A 344 -1.71 -34.22 -3.87
C SER A 344 -0.81 -33.58 -2.82
N ASN A 345 0.27 -32.90 -3.25
CA ASN A 345 1.17 -32.18 -2.35
C ASN A 345 0.69 -30.74 -2.20
N GLU A 346 0.33 -30.34 -0.97
CA GLU A 346 -0.19 -29.00 -0.69
C GLU A 346 0.82 -27.88 -0.98
N GLU A 347 2.12 -28.11 -0.80
CA GLU A 347 3.15 -27.12 -1.13
C GLU A 347 3.24 -26.90 -2.64
N HIS A 348 3.14 -27.97 -3.43
CA HIS A 348 3.11 -27.87 -4.90
C HIS A 348 1.86 -27.13 -5.37
N ARG A 349 0.70 -27.43 -4.77
CA ARG A 349 -0.56 -26.71 -5.04
C ARG A 349 -0.43 -25.23 -4.68
N ASP A 350 0.18 -24.90 -3.55
CA ASP A 350 0.39 -23.53 -3.10
C ASP A 350 1.29 -22.73 -4.04
N MET A 351 2.41 -23.31 -4.46
CA MET A 351 3.26 -22.72 -5.50
C MET A 351 2.49 -22.53 -6.80
N PHE A 352 1.73 -23.52 -7.24
CA PHE A 352 0.93 -23.43 -8.45
C PHE A 352 -0.10 -22.29 -8.41
N ARG A 353 -0.87 -22.17 -7.32
CA ARG A 353 -1.83 -21.05 -7.12
C ARG A 353 -1.13 -19.69 -7.16
N SER A 354 0.05 -19.60 -6.53
CA SER A 354 0.87 -18.38 -6.54
C SER A 354 1.31 -18.02 -7.97
N MET A 355 1.78 -19.01 -8.74
CA MET A 355 2.24 -18.84 -10.12
C MET A 355 1.08 -18.52 -11.08
N LEU A 356 -0.12 -19.06 -10.85
CA LEU A 356 -1.31 -18.68 -11.61
C LEU A 356 -1.68 -17.21 -11.38
N MET A 357 -1.63 -16.72 -10.13
CA MET A 357 -1.87 -15.31 -9.83
C MET A 357 -0.89 -14.41 -10.57
N THR A 358 0.41 -14.71 -10.49
CA THR A 358 1.44 -13.95 -11.25
C THR A 358 1.21 -14.05 -12.75
N ALA A 359 0.88 -15.23 -13.29
CA ALA A 359 0.64 -15.40 -14.72
C ALA A 359 -0.58 -14.59 -15.21
N CYS A 360 -1.64 -14.50 -14.40
CA CYS A 360 -2.80 -13.68 -14.74
C CYS A 360 -2.48 -12.19 -14.67
N ASP A 361 -1.71 -11.78 -13.66
CA ASP A 361 -1.29 -10.39 -13.45
C ASP A 361 -0.38 -9.88 -14.59
N LEU A 362 0.47 -10.76 -15.12
CA LEU A 362 1.32 -10.48 -16.29
C LEU A 362 0.64 -10.82 -17.61
N GLY A 363 -0.66 -11.17 -17.60
CA GLY A 363 -1.39 -11.74 -18.74
C GLY A 363 -1.43 -10.85 -19.99
N ALA A 364 -1.27 -9.53 -19.84
CA ALA A 364 -1.29 -8.56 -20.94
C ALA A 364 -0.25 -8.86 -22.02
N VAL A 365 0.90 -9.41 -21.65
CA VAL A 365 2.00 -9.77 -22.56
C VAL A 365 1.63 -10.90 -23.54
N THR A 366 0.55 -11.62 -23.25
CA THR A 366 0.08 -12.76 -24.06
C THR A 366 -1.03 -12.38 -25.04
N ARG A 367 -1.55 -11.15 -24.94
CA ARG A 367 -2.65 -10.66 -25.78
C ARG A 367 -2.17 -10.32 -27.19
N PRO A 368 -3.06 -10.22 -28.18
CA PRO A 368 -2.70 -9.73 -29.51
C PRO A 368 -1.91 -8.41 -29.45
N TRP A 369 -0.98 -8.23 -30.40
CA TRP A 369 0.00 -7.14 -30.42
C TRP A 369 -0.59 -5.75 -30.14
N GLU A 370 -1.70 -5.40 -30.79
CA GLU A 370 -2.30 -4.06 -30.63
C GLU A 370 -2.74 -3.79 -29.19
N ILE A 371 -3.26 -4.82 -28.50
CA ILE A 371 -3.68 -4.74 -27.10
C ILE A 371 -2.44 -4.73 -26.20
N SER A 372 -1.51 -5.68 -26.39
CA SER A 372 -0.31 -5.79 -25.56
C SER A 372 0.54 -4.51 -25.63
N LYS A 373 0.67 -3.92 -26.82
CA LYS A 373 1.40 -2.66 -27.03
C LYS A 373 0.71 -1.49 -26.31
N GLN A 374 -0.61 -1.36 -26.45
CA GLN A 374 -1.36 -0.30 -25.78
C GLN A 374 -1.25 -0.42 -24.25
N VAL A 375 -1.30 -1.64 -23.72
CA VAL A 375 -1.08 -1.90 -22.28
C VAL A 375 0.34 -1.51 -21.86
N ALA A 376 1.37 -1.89 -22.63
CA ALA A 376 2.76 -1.52 -22.34
C ALA A 376 2.95 0.01 -22.32
N GLU A 377 2.26 0.75 -23.17
CA GLU A 377 2.25 2.22 -23.17
C GLU A 377 1.60 2.80 -21.90
N LEU A 378 0.49 2.22 -21.42
CA LEU A 378 -0.16 2.62 -20.16
C LEU A 378 0.73 2.36 -18.93
N VAL A 379 1.34 1.17 -18.85
CA VAL A 379 2.31 0.82 -17.78
C VAL A 379 3.46 1.81 -17.78
N THR A 380 4.01 2.10 -18.96
CA THR A 380 5.14 3.02 -19.13
C THR A 380 4.76 4.45 -18.73
N SER A 381 3.54 4.90 -19.07
CA SER A 381 3.03 6.20 -18.63
C SER A 381 3.00 6.30 -17.10
N GLU A 382 2.54 5.25 -16.43
CA GLU A 382 2.50 5.22 -14.97
C GLU A 382 3.91 5.24 -14.35
N PHE A 383 4.86 4.49 -14.91
CA PHE A 383 6.27 4.55 -14.47
C PHE A 383 6.89 5.92 -14.70
N PHE A 384 6.59 6.60 -15.80
CA PHE A 384 7.07 7.95 -16.04
C PHE A 384 6.45 8.98 -15.07
N GLU A 385 5.20 8.79 -14.66
CA GLU A 385 4.60 9.60 -13.60
C GLU A 385 5.29 9.37 -12.26
N GLN A 386 5.60 8.11 -11.91
CA GLN A 386 6.39 7.81 -10.71
C GLN A 386 7.80 8.44 -10.79
N GLY A 387 8.50 8.32 -11.91
CA GLY A 387 9.85 8.87 -12.06
C GLY A 387 9.90 10.39 -11.93
N ASP A 388 8.89 11.09 -12.44
CA ASP A 388 8.74 12.53 -12.23
C ASP A 388 8.57 12.88 -10.74
N ARG A 389 7.83 12.05 -10.00
CA ARG A 389 7.66 12.21 -8.55
C ARG A 389 8.95 11.89 -7.78
N GLU A 390 9.67 10.83 -8.14
CA GLU A 390 10.99 10.54 -7.55
C GLU A 390 11.97 11.71 -7.74
N ARG A 391 11.95 12.33 -8.93
CA ARG A 391 12.79 13.50 -9.22
C ARG A 391 12.37 14.74 -8.44
N SER A 392 11.07 15.04 -8.41
CA SER A 392 10.56 16.29 -7.83
C SER A 392 10.42 16.24 -6.31
N GLU A 393 9.91 15.14 -5.75
CA GLU A 393 9.64 14.95 -4.32
C GLU A 393 10.87 14.43 -3.56
N LEU A 394 11.57 13.43 -4.11
CA LEU A 394 12.68 12.73 -3.42
C LEU A 394 14.06 13.22 -3.84
N LYS A 395 14.15 14.08 -4.86
CA LYS A 395 15.43 14.58 -5.44
C LYS A 395 16.34 13.46 -5.91
N LEU A 396 15.77 12.36 -6.40
CA LEU A 396 16.50 11.21 -6.94
C LEU A 396 16.57 11.28 -8.47
N THR A 397 17.58 10.65 -9.05
CA THR A 397 17.62 10.35 -10.49
C THR A 397 16.87 9.04 -10.74
N PRO A 398 15.75 9.05 -11.48
CA PRO A 398 15.00 7.83 -11.77
C PRO A 398 15.81 6.85 -12.61
N ALA A 399 15.55 5.55 -12.45
CA ALA A 399 16.12 4.54 -13.35
C ALA A 399 15.52 4.66 -14.77
N ALA A 400 16.17 4.04 -15.76
CA ALA A 400 15.82 4.14 -17.18
C ALA A 400 14.32 3.95 -17.47
N ILE A 401 13.73 2.92 -16.87
CA ILE A 401 12.32 2.57 -17.06
C ILE A 401 11.33 3.60 -16.50
N PHE A 402 11.76 4.44 -15.55
CA PHE A 402 10.97 5.52 -14.98
C PHE A 402 11.30 6.89 -15.59
N ASP A 403 12.31 6.98 -16.46
CA ASP A 403 12.73 8.25 -17.07
C ASP A 403 12.14 8.43 -18.47
N ARG A 404 11.17 9.33 -18.59
CA ARG A 404 10.52 9.68 -19.87
C ARG A 404 11.50 10.15 -20.95
N ASN A 405 12.68 10.64 -20.55
CA ASN A 405 13.72 11.06 -21.49
C ASN A 405 14.48 9.89 -22.13
N ARG A 406 14.33 8.68 -21.60
CA ARG A 406 14.97 7.43 -22.07
C ARG A 406 13.96 6.48 -22.71
N LYS A 407 12.89 7.03 -23.29
CA LYS A 407 11.80 6.27 -23.91
C LYS A 407 12.28 5.40 -25.08
N ASP A 408 13.37 5.76 -25.73
CA ASP A 408 13.99 4.99 -26.81
C ASP A 408 14.56 3.64 -26.34
N GLU A 409 14.82 3.46 -25.05
CA GLU A 409 15.27 2.19 -24.46
C GLU A 409 14.11 1.22 -24.17
N LEU A 410 12.85 1.68 -24.23
CA LEU A 410 11.68 0.88 -23.88
C LEU A 410 11.58 -0.45 -24.65
N PRO A 411 11.83 -0.55 -25.98
CA PRO A 411 11.77 -1.83 -26.67
C PRO A 411 12.75 -2.88 -26.11
N VAL A 412 13.96 -2.46 -25.72
CA VAL A 412 14.96 -3.36 -25.12
C VAL A 412 14.48 -3.82 -23.75
N LEU A 413 14.01 -2.90 -22.92
CA LEU A 413 13.48 -3.21 -21.59
C LEU A 413 12.29 -4.18 -21.66
N GLN A 414 11.42 -4.05 -22.67
CA GLN A 414 10.31 -5.00 -22.90
C GLN A 414 10.80 -6.39 -23.30
N LEU A 415 11.86 -6.51 -24.11
CA LEU A 415 12.46 -7.81 -24.43
C LEU A 415 13.04 -8.48 -23.18
N GLU A 416 13.79 -7.73 -22.36
CA GLU A 416 14.34 -8.23 -21.09
C GLU A 416 13.24 -8.68 -20.12
N TRP A 417 12.15 -7.92 -20.04
CA TRP A 417 10.96 -8.25 -19.25
C TRP A 417 10.29 -9.54 -19.73
N ILE A 418 10.09 -9.69 -21.04
CA ILE A 418 9.49 -10.89 -21.63
C ILE A 418 10.36 -12.11 -21.37
N ASP A 419 11.66 -12.03 -21.71
CA ASP A 419 12.58 -13.16 -21.65
C ASP A 419 12.94 -13.55 -20.21
N GLY A 420 13.09 -12.57 -19.31
CA GLY A 420 13.53 -12.81 -17.94
C GLY A 420 12.43 -13.27 -16.97
N ILE A 421 11.16 -12.98 -17.27
CA ILE A 421 10.06 -13.13 -16.32
C ILE A 421 8.85 -13.83 -16.92
N CYS A 422 8.31 -13.29 -18.01
CA CYS A 422 7.02 -13.69 -18.53
C CYS A 422 7.10 -15.06 -19.21
N LYS A 423 7.98 -15.18 -20.21
CA LYS A 423 8.09 -16.37 -21.04
C LYS A 423 8.42 -17.64 -20.23
N PRO A 424 9.41 -17.66 -19.31
CA PRO A 424 9.70 -18.85 -18.52
C PRO A 424 8.51 -19.35 -17.69
N LEU A 425 7.70 -18.42 -17.17
CA LEU A 425 6.51 -18.76 -16.39
C LEU A 425 5.46 -19.48 -17.25
N TYR A 426 5.12 -18.94 -18.42
CA TYR A 426 4.15 -19.57 -19.31
C TYR A 426 4.64 -20.89 -19.88
N GLU A 427 5.92 -21.00 -20.22
CA GLU A 427 6.53 -22.27 -20.67
C GLU A 427 6.42 -23.37 -19.60
N ALA A 428 6.67 -23.03 -18.34
CA ALA A 428 6.49 -23.96 -17.22
C ALA A 428 5.01 -24.36 -17.05
N LEU A 429 4.08 -23.40 -17.10
CA LEU A 429 2.64 -23.68 -16.98
C LEU A 429 2.12 -24.58 -18.12
N VAL A 430 2.63 -24.43 -19.35
CA VAL A 430 2.30 -25.29 -20.48
C VAL A 430 2.72 -26.75 -20.26
N LYS A 431 3.78 -27.01 -19.48
CA LYS A 431 4.15 -28.39 -19.11
C LYS A 431 3.12 -29.04 -18.21
N LEU A 432 2.47 -28.27 -17.34
CA LEU A 432 1.36 -28.77 -16.51
C LEU A 432 0.08 -28.94 -17.33
N ASN A 433 -0.18 -28.03 -18.27
CA ASN A 433 -1.38 -28.08 -19.09
C ASN A 433 -1.15 -27.49 -20.49
N ARG A 434 -1.17 -28.36 -21.50
CA ARG A 434 -0.93 -27.99 -22.91
C ARG A 434 -1.97 -27.03 -23.48
N LYS A 435 -3.16 -26.92 -22.87
CA LYS A 435 -4.19 -25.96 -23.30
C LYS A 435 -3.79 -24.49 -23.10
N LEU A 436 -2.73 -24.22 -22.33
CA LEU A 436 -2.14 -22.88 -22.17
C LEU A 436 -1.17 -22.49 -23.29
N GLN A 437 -0.92 -23.36 -24.28
CA GLN A 437 -0.02 -23.05 -25.41
C GLN A 437 -0.31 -21.70 -26.10
N PRO A 438 -1.58 -21.25 -26.29
CA PRO A 438 -1.87 -19.95 -26.86
C PRO A 438 -1.21 -18.76 -26.13
N MET A 439 -0.96 -18.88 -24.82
CA MET A 439 -0.30 -17.82 -24.03
C MET A 439 1.19 -17.71 -24.34
N VAL A 440 1.86 -18.85 -24.56
CA VAL A 440 3.27 -18.88 -25.01
C VAL A 440 3.36 -18.35 -26.44
N ASP A 441 2.47 -18.81 -27.33
CA ASP A 441 2.44 -18.37 -28.72
C ASP A 441 2.23 -16.85 -28.83
N GLY A 442 1.32 -16.29 -28.02
CA GLY A 442 1.10 -14.84 -27.93
C GLY A 442 2.32 -14.09 -27.39
N THR A 443 2.99 -14.63 -26.37
CA THR A 443 4.23 -14.06 -25.81
C THR A 443 5.34 -14.02 -26.87
N ASP A 444 5.53 -15.11 -27.61
CA ASP A 444 6.54 -15.20 -28.67
C ASP A 444 6.25 -14.27 -29.85
N ALA A 445 4.98 -14.15 -30.24
CA ALA A 445 4.55 -13.20 -31.26
C ALA A 445 4.84 -11.76 -30.87
N ASN A 446 4.53 -11.37 -29.62
CA ASN A 446 4.80 -10.03 -29.11
C ASN A 446 6.29 -9.75 -28.93
N ARG A 447 7.06 -10.74 -28.46
CA ARG A 447 8.52 -10.65 -28.38
C ARG A 447 9.14 -10.30 -29.73
N LYS A 448 8.71 -10.99 -30.80
CA LYS A 448 9.18 -10.72 -32.16
C LYS A 448 8.87 -9.29 -32.61
N LYS A 449 7.68 -8.77 -32.26
CA LYS A 449 7.30 -7.38 -32.56
C LYS A 449 8.13 -6.35 -31.81
N TRP A 450 8.45 -6.61 -30.55
CA TRP A 450 9.38 -5.77 -29.79
C TRP A 450 10.81 -5.81 -30.36
N GLU A 451 11.26 -6.96 -30.84
CA GLU A 451 12.56 -7.12 -31.51
C GLU A 451 12.62 -6.32 -32.83
N GLU A 452 11.56 -6.39 -33.65
CA GLU A 452 11.42 -5.58 -34.87
C GLU A 452 11.50 -4.07 -34.55
N LEU A 453 10.83 -3.61 -33.48
CA LEU A 453 10.91 -2.21 -33.03
C LEU A 453 12.32 -1.85 -32.56
N CYS A 454 12.95 -2.68 -31.73
CA CYS A 454 14.30 -2.45 -31.23
C CYS A 454 15.30 -2.24 -32.37
N LEU A 455 15.26 -3.10 -33.40
CA LEU A 455 16.12 -2.99 -34.58
C LEU A 455 15.86 -1.69 -35.35
N SER A 456 14.59 -1.30 -35.52
CA SER A 456 14.22 -0.04 -36.18
C SER A 456 14.73 1.20 -35.44
N TYR A 457 14.65 1.22 -34.11
CA TYR A 457 15.19 2.30 -33.28
C TYR A 457 16.71 2.40 -33.38
N GLN A 458 17.42 1.27 -33.34
CA GLN A 458 18.88 1.24 -33.49
C GLN A 458 19.33 1.73 -34.87
N GLN A 459 18.62 1.35 -35.94
CA GLN A 459 18.91 1.83 -37.29
C GLN A 459 18.69 3.33 -37.42
N THR A 460 17.60 3.86 -36.86
CA THR A 460 17.28 5.29 -36.87
C THR A 460 18.33 6.09 -36.10
N ARG A 461 18.74 5.63 -34.90
CA ARG A 461 19.81 6.26 -34.12
C ARG A 461 21.14 6.30 -34.88
N ARG A 462 21.56 5.18 -35.48
CA ARG A 462 22.79 5.11 -36.29
C ARG A 462 22.74 6.05 -37.49
N ALA A 463 21.58 6.19 -38.14
CA ALA A 463 21.40 7.12 -39.24
C ALA A 463 21.49 8.59 -38.78
N SER A 464 20.88 8.93 -37.64
CA SER A 464 20.97 10.28 -37.05
C SER A 464 22.37 10.64 -36.59
N GLU A 465 23.09 9.71 -35.96
CA GLU A 465 24.50 9.89 -35.55
C GLU A 465 25.41 10.10 -36.78
N CYS A 466 25.19 9.34 -37.86
CA CYS A 466 25.92 9.50 -39.12
C CYS A 466 25.66 10.87 -39.78
N ILE A 467 24.42 11.36 -39.77
CA ILE A 467 24.06 12.70 -40.28
C ILE A 467 24.69 13.80 -39.42
N SER A 468 24.69 13.66 -38.08
CA SER A 468 25.33 14.63 -37.18
C SER A 468 26.85 14.70 -37.35
N SER A 469 27.48 13.60 -37.79
CA SER A 469 28.92 13.55 -38.10
C SER A 469 29.29 14.11 -39.48
N LEU A 470 28.30 14.50 -40.30
CA LEU A 470 28.47 15.00 -41.66
C LEU A 470 28.20 16.51 -41.80
N GLU A 471 27.84 17.23 -40.73
CA GLU A 471 27.81 18.70 -40.75
C GLU A 471 29.23 19.28 -40.72
N PRO A 472 29.65 20.09 -41.71
CA PRO A 472 30.94 20.77 -41.66
C PRO A 472 30.91 21.88 -40.63
N GLY A 473 31.83 21.81 -39.65
CA GLY A 473 32.17 22.97 -38.84
C GLY A 473 32.86 24.03 -39.70
N GLU A 474 32.18 25.14 -39.95
CA GLU A 474 32.78 26.43 -40.31
C GLU A 474 32.13 27.48 -39.39
N THR A 475 32.83 28.24 -38.56
CA THR A 475 33.95 29.12 -38.87
C THR A 475 34.69 29.51 -37.60
N GLU A 476 36.01 29.64 -37.70
CA GLU A 476 36.86 30.37 -36.76
C GLU A 476 36.41 31.84 -36.64
N SER A 477 36.40 32.36 -35.41
CA SER A 477 36.71 33.77 -35.18
C SER A 477 37.75 33.88 -34.09
N SER A 478 38.95 34.28 -34.51
CA SER A 478 40.09 34.69 -33.71
C SER A 478 39.72 35.81 -32.73
N GLN A 479 40.15 35.67 -31.48
CA GLN A 479 40.62 36.81 -30.70
C GLN A 479 41.59 36.35 -29.61
N SER A 480 42.80 36.89 -29.72
CA SER A 480 43.93 36.77 -28.81
C SER A 480 43.68 37.47 -27.48
N SER A 481 44.09 36.86 -26.37
CA SER A 481 44.78 37.58 -25.30
C SER A 481 45.61 36.63 -24.44
N ASP A 482 46.89 37.00 -24.39
CA ASP A 482 48.04 36.49 -23.67
C ASP A 482 47.85 36.44 -22.13
N SER A 483 48.37 35.39 -21.48
CA SER A 483 49.25 35.49 -20.28
C SER A 483 49.54 34.13 -19.64
N THR A 484 50.78 33.67 -19.82
CA THR A 484 51.68 33.00 -18.86
C THR A 484 51.13 32.35 -17.57
N HIS A 485 51.33 31.03 -17.41
CA HIS A 485 52.10 30.47 -16.28
C HIS A 485 52.50 29.00 -16.52
N GLU A 486 53.70 28.67 -16.03
CA GLU A 486 54.46 27.41 -16.14
C GLU A 486 53.80 26.15 -15.54
N PRO A 487 54.31 24.93 -15.86
CA PRO A 487 53.68 23.67 -15.51
C PRO A 487 54.26 23.01 -14.25
N GLU A 488 53.43 22.30 -13.50
CA GLU A 488 53.90 21.27 -12.55
C GLU A 488 53.41 19.87 -12.95
N SER A 489 54.34 18.95 -12.79
CA SER A 489 54.38 17.56 -13.21
C SER A 489 53.65 16.58 -12.28
N SER A 490 53.08 15.52 -12.84
CA SER A 490 53.18 14.10 -12.38
C SER A 490 52.27 13.25 -13.29
N GLN A 491 52.79 12.29 -14.07
CA GLN A 491 53.03 10.88 -13.72
C GLN A 491 51.80 10.27 -12.98
N SER A 492 51.16 9.18 -13.41
CA SER A 492 51.68 7.99 -14.09
C SER A 492 50.55 7.05 -14.58
N GLU A 493 50.94 6.24 -15.55
CA GLU A 493 50.58 4.82 -15.77
C GLU A 493 49.15 4.40 -16.15
N ALA A 494 49.04 4.11 -17.44
CA ALA A 494 48.17 3.09 -18.00
C ALA A 494 48.55 1.69 -17.49
N THR A 495 47.54 0.85 -17.24
CA THR A 495 47.67 -0.60 -17.36
C THR A 495 46.45 -1.14 -18.12
N ASN A 496 46.72 -1.61 -19.33
CA ASN A 496 45.86 -2.52 -20.08
C ASN A 496 45.85 -3.88 -19.38
N GLN A 497 44.68 -4.44 -19.10
CA GLN A 497 44.47 -5.88 -19.18
C GLN A 497 43.11 -6.18 -19.83
N SER A 498 43.22 -6.82 -20.98
CA SER A 498 42.19 -7.50 -21.74
C SER A 498 41.79 -8.79 -21.04
N GLU A 499 40.51 -8.98 -20.72
CA GLU A 499 39.93 -10.31 -20.54
C GLU A 499 38.58 -10.39 -21.27
N ASP A 500 38.62 -11.22 -22.30
CA ASP A 500 37.51 -11.73 -23.09
C ASP A 500 36.75 -12.75 -22.22
N SER A 501 35.51 -12.45 -21.84
CA SER A 501 34.61 -13.45 -21.26
C SER A 501 33.15 -13.13 -21.62
N THR A 502 32.58 -14.05 -22.40
CA THR A 502 31.17 -14.15 -22.74
C THR A 502 30.40 -14.55 -21.49
N HIS A 503 29.91 -13.56 -20.74
CA HIS A 503 28.93 -13.79 -19.68
C HIS A 503 27.53 -13.41 -20.18
N CYS A 504 26.66 -14.41 -20.27
CA CYS A 504 25.21 -14.21 -20.22
C CYS A 504 24.89 -13.47 -18.91
N VAL A 505 24.55 -12.19 -19.02
CA VAL A 505 24.12 -11.38 -17.88
C VAL A 505 22.69 -11.81 -17.54
N GLU A 506 22.52 -12.55 -16.44
CA GLU A 506 21.21 -12.62 -15.80
C GLU A 506 20.79 -11.19 -15.43
N PRO A 507 19.54 -10.76 -15.71
CA PRO A 507 19.08 -9.45 -15.30
C PRO A 507 19.23 -9.33 -13.79
N ASN A 508 19.88 -8.27 -13.32
CA ASN A 508 20.11 -8.02 -11.91
C ASN A 508 18.76 -8.07 -11.16
N GLN A 509 18.58 -9.05 -10.27
CA GLN A 509 17.30 -9.33 -9.59
C GLN A 509 16.73 -8.09 -8.88
N ALA A 510 17.60 -7.15 -8.48
CA ALA A 510 17.24 -5.88 -7.89
C ALA A 510 16.59 -4.87 -8.85
N THR A 511 16.90 -4.93 -10.16
CA THR A 511 16.31 -4.02 -11.15
C THR A 511 14.87 -4.43 -11.46
N VAL A 512 14.59 -5.73 -11.46
CA VAL A 512 13.31 -6.33 -11.86
C VAL A 512 12.25 -6.32 -10.75
N ALA A 513 12.68 -6.34 -9.48
CA ALA A 513 11.77 -6.14 -8.34
C ALA A 513 11.17 -4.72 -8.27
N ASN A 514 11.65 -3.75 -9.06
CA ASN A 514 11.08 -2.41 -9.09
C ASN A 514 9.86 -2.27 -10.03
N TYR A 515 9.44 -3.32 -10.73
CA TYR A 515 8.40 -3.21 -11.75
C TYR A 515 6.96 -3.25 -11.17
N LYS A 516 6.79 -3.56 -9.88
CA LYS A 516 5.52 -3.46 -9.15
C LYS A 516 5.73 -3.01 -7.70
#